data_AF-A0A6G1EKA3-F1
#
_entry.id   AF-A0A6G1EKA3-F1
#
_cell.length_a   1.000
_cell.length_b   1.000
_cell.length_c   1.000
_cell.angle_alpha   90.00
_cell.angle_beta   90.00
_cell.angle_gamma   90.00
#
_symmetry.space_group_name_H-M   'P 1'
#
loop_
_entity.id
_entity.type
_entity.pdbx_description
1 polymer ?
#
loop_
_entity_poly.entity_id
_entity_poly.type
_entity_poly.pdbx_seq_one_letter_code
_entity_poly.pdbx_strand_id
1 'polypeptide(L)'
;MGLNEIVKHKVRLVAKGYVQRTGIDFEEVFTPVARMESVRLLLAVTVHEGWLVHHMDMKSAFLNRELAEEVLIQQPPSFVIDGQAHKVYRLRKALFGLHQATRT
;
A
#
# COMPACT_ATOMS: atom_id res chain seq x y z
N MET A 1 -37.81 0.42 -18.84
CA MET A 1 -36.47 0.20 -19.42
C MET A 1 -35.46 0.92 -18.56
N GLY A 2 -34.91 0.27 -17.53
CA GLY A 2 -33.82 0.83 -16.71
C GLY A 2 -32.59 -0.02 -16.97
N LEU A 3 -31.65 0.51 -17.73
CA LEU A 3 -30.44 -0.22 -18.14
C LEU A 3 -29.60 -0.56 -16.89
N ASN A 4 -29.21 -1.82 -16.77
CA ASN A 4 -28.12 -2.30 -15.91
C ASN A 4 -26.80 -1.67 -16.38
N GLU A 5 -26.61 -0.37 -16.21
CA GLU A 5 -25.35 0.29 -16.54
C GLU A 5 -24.31 0.01 -15.46
N ILE A 6 -23.19 -0.57 -15.89
CA ILE A 6 -22.04 -0.82 -15.01
C ILE A 6 -21.42 0.53 -14.64
N VAL A 7 -21.66 0.97 -13.40
CA VAL A 7 -21.17 2.26 -12.88
C VAL A 7 -19.65 2.27 -12.67
N LYS A 8 -19.03 1.11 -12.37
CA LYS A 8 -17.59 1.00 -12.14
C LYS A 8 -17.09 -0.45 -12.21
N HIS A 9 -16.05 -0.70 -12.99
CA HIS A 9 -15.27 -1.93 -12.89
C HIS A 9 -14.28 -1.81 -11.73
N LYS A 10 -14.45 -2.64 -10.69
CA LYS A 10 -13.50 -2.75 -9.57
C LYS A 10 -12.73 -4.05 -9.70
N VAL A 11 -11.41 -3.94 -9.72
CA VAL A 11 -10.50 -5.08 -9.58
C VAL A 11 -9.63 -4.82 -8.37
N ARG A 12 -9.45 -5.84 -7.53
CA ARG A 12 -8.55 -5.76 -6.37
C ARG A 12 -7.28 -6.55 -6.68
N LEU A 13 -6.17 -5.84 -6.81
CA LEU A 13 -4.85 -6.44 -6.89
C LEU A 13 -4.17 -6.32 -5.52
N VAL A 14 -3.75 -7.45 -4.97
CA VAL A 14 -3.07 -7.53 -3.66
C VAL A 14 -1.80 -8.33 -3.85
N ALA A 15 -0.69 -7.85 -3.29
CA ALA A 15 0.55 -8.59 -3.30
C ALA A 15 0.50 -9.72 -2.27
N LYS A 16 1.10 -10.86 -2.62
CA LYS A 16 1.27 -12.00 -1.71
C LYS A 16 2.54 -11.79 -0.87
N GLY A 17 2.57 -10.79 0.02
CA GLY A 17 3.76 -10.49 0.84
C GLY A 17 4.34 -11.69 1.57
N TYR A 18 3.47 -12.60 2.02
CA TYR A 18 3.86 -13.84 2.69
C TYR A 18 4.73 -14.79 1.85
N VAL A 19 4.81 -14.63 0.53
CA VAL A 19 5.73 -15.41 -0.31
C VAL A 19 7.08 -14.73 -0.53
N GLN A 20 7.23 -13.45 -0.16
CA GLN A 20 8.49 -12.72 -0.27
C GLN A 20 9.48 -13.22 0.79
N ARG A 21 10.75 -13.25 0.44
CA ARG A 21 11.85 -13.71 1.30
C ARG A 21 12.79 -12.56 1.64
N THR A 22 13.06 -12.36 2.92
CA THR A 22 14.07 -11.41 3.40
C THR A 22 15.45 -11.74 2.82
N GLY A 23 16.21 -10.73 2.39
CA GLY A 23 17.52 -10.86 1.76
C GLY A 23 17.49 -11.36 0.31
N ILE A 24 16.30 -11.57 -0.27
CA ILE A 24 16.11 -11.90 -1.69
C ILE A 24 15.17 -10.88 -2.33
N ASP A 25 13.94 -10.79 -1.80
CA ASP A 25 12.88 -9.95 -2.34
C ASP A 25 12.79 -8.59 -1.65
N PHE A 26 13.35 -8.46 -0.44
CA PHE A 26 13.47 -7.22 0.32
C PHE A 26 14.55 -7.36 1.39
N GLU A 27 15.23 -6.27 1.73
CA GLU A 27 16.25 -6.26 2.80
C GLU A 27 15.66 -6.01 4.19
N GLU A 28 14.79 -5.01 4.32
CA GLU A 28 14.25 -4.58 5.62
C GLU A 28 12.76 -4.22 5.54
N VAL A 29 12.01 -4.59 6.58
CA VAL A 29 10.62 -4.19 6.81
C VAL A 29 10.62 -3.04 7.81
N PHE A 30 10.46 -1.81 7.33
CA PHE A 30 10.19 -0.67 8.22
C PHE A 30 8.70 -0.38 8.22
N THR A 31 8.07 -0.47 9.39
CA THR A 31 6.79 0.16 9.69
C THR A 31 7.06 1.26 10.71
N PRO A 32 7.04 2.54 10.32
CA PRO A 32 7.19 3.62 11.28
C PRO A 32 5.85 3.77 12.01
N VAL A 33 5.75 3.04 13.12
CA VAL A 33 4.64 3.20 14.06
C VAL A 33 5.02 4.34 15.00
N ALA A 34 4.23 5.42 14.98
CA ALA A 34 4.39 6.49 15.95
C ALA A 34 4.25 5.90 17.37
N ARG A 35 5.21 6.20 18.24
CA ARG A 35 5.15 5.76 19.63
C ARG A 35 3.98 6.45 20.33
N MET A 36 3.18 5.68 21.07
CA MET A 36 1.99 6.20 21.72
C MET A 36 2.34 7.25 22.80
N GLU A 37 3.51 7.13 23.42
CA GLU A 37 4.07 8.10 24.36
C GLU A 37 4.27 9.46 23.68
N SER A 38 4.85 9.47 22.48
CA SER A 38 5.05 10.69 21.69
C SER A 38 3.72 11.32 21.26
N VAL A 39 2.75 10.49 20.84
CA VAL A 39 1.39 10.95 20.49
C VAL A 39 0.71 11.58 21.70
N ARG A 40 0.78 10.94 22.88
CA ARG A 40 0.19 11.47 24.12
C ARG A 40 0.86 12.76 24.57
N LEU A 41 2.18 12.85 24.47
CA LEU A 41 2.92 14.08 24.78
C LEU A 41 2.48 15.23 23.86
N LEU A 42 2.40 14.98 22.55
CA LEU A 42 1.93 15.98 21.59
C LEU A 42 0.53 16.48 21.98
N LEU A 43 -0.41 15.56 22.24
CA LEU A 43 -1.77 15.91 22.65
C LEU A 43 -1.80 16.72 23.95
N ALA A 44 -0.98 16.38 24.94
CA ALA A 44 -0.89 17.12 26.20
C ALA A 44 -0.44 18.58 25.97
N VAL A 45 0.56 18.79 25.12
CA VAL A 45 1.00 20.13 24.71
C VAL A 45 -0.11 20.85 23.95
N THR A 46 -0.81 20.16 23.06
CA THR A 46 -1.86 20.75 22.23
C THR A 46 -3.01 21.27 23.10
N VAL A 47 -3.38 20.53 24.15
CA VAL A 47 -4.37 20.96 25.15
C VAL A 47 -3.86 22.13 25.99
N HIS A 48 -2.59 22.10 26.42
CA HIS A 48 -1.99 23.19 27.21
C HIS A 48 -1.98 24.52 26.45
N GLU A 49 -1.63 24.48 25.16
CA GLU A 49 -1.54 25.64 24.28
C GLU A 49 -2.90 26.04 23.65
N GLY A 50 -3.98 25.29 23.93
CA GLY A 50 -5.31 25.55 23.38
C GLY A 50 -5.42 25.35 21.87
N TRP A 51 -4.55 24.53 21.28
CA TRP A 51 -4.51 24.26 19.84
C TRP A 51 -5.58 23.24 19.41
N LEU A 52 -6.04 23.37 18.16
CA LEU A 52 -6.98 22.42 17.55
C LEU A 52 -6.24 21.24 16.93
N VAL A 53 -6.72 20.03 17.22
CA VAL A 53 -6.23 18.79 16.60
C VAL A 53 -7.19 18.34 15.51
N HIS A 54 -6.66 18.10 14.32
CA HIS A 54 -7.40 17.46 13.23
C HIS A 54 -6.81 16.08 12.93
N HIS A 55 -7.67 15.07 12.81
CA HIS A 55 -7.29 13.71 12.43
C HIS A 55 -7.71 13.44 10.98
N MET A 56 -6.79 12.90 10.18
CA MET A 56 -7.04 12.51 8.80
C MET A 56 -6.63 11.06 8.58
N ASP A 57 -7.60 10.21 8.24
CA ASP A 57 -7.37 8.84 7.80
C ASP A 57 -7.28 8.78 6.26
N MET A 58 -6.07 8.55 5.74
CA MET A 58 -5.83 8.41 4.31
C MET A 58 -6.00 6.96 3.85
N LYS A 59 -7.18 6.64 3.33
CA LYS A 59 -7.52 5.31 2.76
C LYS A 59 -6.57 4.82 1.65
N SER A 60 -5.84 5.71 0.98
CA SER A 60 -4.94 5.39 -0.14
C SER A 60 -3.48 5.75 0.12
N ALA A 61 -3.06 5.89 1.37
CA ALA A 61 -1.67 6.26 1.71
C ALA A 61 -0.64 5.33 1.00
N PHE A 62 -0.94 4.03 0.92
CA PHE A 62 -0.11 3.07 0.18
C PHE A 62 -0.07 3.31 -1.33
N LEU A 63 -1.22 3.61 -1.96
CA LEU A 63 -1.35 3.66 -3.44
C LEU A 63 -0.78 4.94 -4.07
N ASN A 64 -0.38 5.92 -3.25
CA ASN A 64 0.24 7.15 -3.72
C ASN A 64 1.76 7.16 -3.53
N ARG A 65 2.32 6.13 -2.91
CA ARG A 65 3.75 6.05 -2.67
C ARG A 65 4.48 5.46 -3.88
N GLU A 66 5.57 6.12 -4.25
CA GLU A 66 6.52 5.58 -5.23
C GLU A 66 7.30 4.43 -4.60
N LEU A 67 7.56 3.38 -5.39
CA LEU A 67 8.40 2.27 -4.98
C LEU A 67 9.86 2.65 -5.22
N ALA A 68 10.65 2.69 -4.15
CA ALA A 68 12.10 2.92 -4.24
C ALA A 68 12.84 1.77 -4.96
N GLU A 69 12.27 0.57 -4.90
CA GLU A 69 12.81 -0.65 -5.51
C GLU A 69 11.98 -1.06 -6.72
N GLU A 70 12.61 -1.71 -7.70
CA GLU A 70 11.86 -2.33 -8.80
C GLU A 70 11.17 -3.60 -8.31
N VAL A 71 9.83 -3.58 -8.32
CA VAL A 71 9.03 -4.76 -7.95
C VAL A 71 8.34 -5.31 -9.18
N LEU A 72 8.62 -6.57 -9.49
CA LEU A 72 7.99 -7.33 -10.56
C LEU A 72 6.97 -8.31 -9.97
N ILE A 73 5.81 -8.43 -10.60
CA ILE A 73 4.77 -9.39 -10.23
C ILE A 73 4.44 -10.30 -11.40
N GLN A 74 4.11 -11.55 -11.09
CA GLN A 74 3.50 -12.46 -12.06
C GLN A 74 2.14 -11.90 -12.51
N GLN A 75 1.73 -12.28 -13.71
CA GLN A 75 0.41 -11.89 -14.21
C GLN A 75 -0.68 -12.45 -13.27
N PRO A 76 -1.70 -11.63 -12.93
CA PRO A 76 -2.82 -12.12 -12.16
C PRO A 76 -3.47 -13.31 -12.89
N PRO A 77 -3.90 -14.39 -12.19
CA PRO A 77 -4.50 -15.55 -12.84
C PRO A 77 -5.70 -15.22 -13.74
N SER A 78 -6.45 -14.17 -13.40
CA SER A 78 -7.60 -13.68 -14.17
C SER A 78 -7.22 -12.73 -15.33
N PHE A 79 -5.92 -12.52 -15.58
CA PHE A 79 -5.42 -11.55 -16.57
C PHE A 79 -4.13 -12.05 -17.25
N VAL A 80 -4.01 -13.37 -17.43
CA VAL A 80 -2.89 -13.96 -18.19
C VAL A 80 -3.15 -13.78 -19.68
N ILE A 81 -2.18 -13.22 -20.39
CA ILE A 81 -2.25 -13.05 -21.85
C ILE A 81 -1.66 -14.28 -22.54
N ASP A 82 -2.43 -14.89 -23.45
CA ASP A 82 -1.99 -16.07 -24.19
C ASP A 82 -0.73 -15.79 -25.03
N GLY A 83 0.16 -16.77 -25.11
CA GLY A 83 1.50 -16.62 -25.70
C GLY A 83 2.48 -15.72 -24.93
N GLN A 84 2.03 -15.03 -23.87
CA GLN A 84 2.85 -14.12 -23.07
C GLN A 84 2.87 -14.46 -21.58
N ALA A 85 2.39 -15.64 -21.18
CA ALA A 85 2.26 -16.05 -19.77
C ALA A 85 3.58 -15.97 -18.96
N HIS A 86 4.73 -16.06 -19.62
CA HIS A 86 6.06 -15.96 -19.01
C HIS A 86 6.46 -14.51 -18.63
N LYS A 87 5.75 -13.49 -19.14
CA LYS A 87 6.05 -12.10 -18.83
C LYS A 87 5.57 -11.72 -17.44
N VAL A 88 6.24 -10.73 -16.86
CA VAL A 88 5.94 -10.12 -15.56
C VAL A 88 5.53 -8.66 -15.73
N TYR A 89 4.77 -8.13 -14.77
CA TYR A 89 4.43 -6.72 -14.72
C TYR A 89 5.31 -5.98 -13.72
N ARG A 90 5.79 -4.80 -14.08
CA ARG A 90 6.44 -3.89 -13.15
C ARG A 90 5.42 -3.04 -12.42
N LEU A 91 5.48 -3.03 -11.09
CA LEU A 91 4.67 -2.15 -10.28
C LEU A 91 5.25 -0.73 -10.29
N ARG A 92 4.39 0.24 -10.62
CA ARG A 92 4.71 1.68 -10.56
C ARG A 92 4.35 2.31 -9.21
N LYS A 93 3.43 1.69 -8.47
CA LYS A 93 2.89 2.16 -7.20
C LYS A 93 2.87 1.00 -6.22
N ALA A 94 3.05 1.31 -4.95
CA ALA A 94 3.00 0.31 -3.90
C ALA A 94 1.59 -0.30 -3.78
N LEU A 95 1.55 -1.63 -3.65
CA LEU A 95 0.33 -2.40 -3.42
C LEU A 95 0.22 -2.83 -1.96
N PHE A 96 -1.01 -3.05 -1.50
CA PHE A 96 -1.25 -3.66 -0.20
C PHE A 96 -0.64 -5.06 -0.15
N GLY A 97 -0.03 -5.39 0.99
CA GLY A 97 0.62 -6.68 1.22
C GLY A 97 2.06 -6.78 0.73
N LEU A 98 2.68 -5.73 0.19
CA LEU A 98 4.14 -5.69 -0.04
C LEU A 98 4.88 -5.28 1.23
N HIS A 99 5.96 -5.97 1.58
CA HIS A 99 6.81 -5.57 2.70
C HIS A 99 7.47 -4.20 2.50
N GLN A 100 7.77 -3.83 1.26
CA GLN A 100 8.32 -2.51 0.92
C GLN A 100 7.29 -1.37 0.95
N ALA A 101 6.00 -1.70 0.82
CA ALA A 101 4.94 -0.69 0.80
C ALA A 101 4.74 0.00 2.15
N THR A 102 5.18 -0.65 3.24
CA THR A 102 5.05 -0.18 4.62
C THR A 102 6.12 0.79 5.09
N ARG A 103 7.21 1.00 4.33
CA ARG A 103 8.17 2.05 4.67
C ARG A 103 7.41 3.39 4.65
N THR A 104 7.63 4.28 5.62
CA THR A 104 7.30 5.71 5.42
C THR A 104 8.61 6.40 5.13
#